data_AF-A0A858U7B4-F1
#
_entry.id   AF-A0A858U7B4-F1
#
_cell.length_a   1.000
_cell.length_b   1.000
_cell.length_c   1.000
_cell.angle_alpha   90.00
_cell.angle_beta   90.00
_cell.angle_gamma   90.00
#
_symmetry.space_group_name_H-M   'P 1'
#
loop_
_entity.id
_entity.type
_entity.pdbx_description
1 polymer ?
#
loop_
_entity_poly.entity_id
_entity_poly.type
_entity_poly.pdbx_seq_one_letter_code
_entity_poly.pdbx_strand_id
1 'polypeptide(L)'
;MHDKTKEINNKIRKLHLSLLANKNLLKYNSRFKDKQVRFLISKILILFDTNYSIEQLVELEISLMQSAFVSSMYVDKLLLSVDSLCKKYQSCNWKALGKFLYLIFKTSTYYFDKKHKVPNIFIIHGEIEINEKKREALNDFAISLEAVETDFNFYIRKILKWVK
;
A
#
# COMPACT_ATOMS: atom_id res chain seq x y z
N MET A 1 21.36 4.40 8.54
CA MET A 1 20.10 3.60 8.56
C MET A 1 19.20 3.80 9.78
N HIS A 2 19.73 3.98 11.00
CA HIS A 2 18.91 4.11 12.21
C HIS A 2 18.05 5.38 12.24
N ASP A 3 18.58 6.51 11.77
CA ASP A 3 17.84 7.79 11.73
C ASP A 3 16.69 7.79 10.73
N LYS A 4 16.90 7.26 9.51
CA LYS A 4 15.85 7.15 8.47
C LYS A 4 14.66 6.31 8.94
N THR A 5 14.91 5.20 9.66
CA THR A 5 13.81 4.39 10.23
C THR A 5 13.05 5.16 11.32
N LYS A 6 13.75 5.91 12.17
CA LYS A 6 13.12 6.71 13.23
C LYS A 6 12.25 7.82 12.65
N GLU A 7 12.74 8.51 11.62
CA GLU A 7 12.01 9.55 10.89
C GLU A 7 10.74 9.00 10.24
N ILE A 8 10.83 7.92 9.46
CA ILE A 8 9.69 7.24 8.84
C ILE A 8 8.63 6.88 9.90
N ASN A 9 9.05 6.25 11.00
CA ASN A 9 8.13 5.84 12.05
C ASN A 9 7.45 7.04 12.74
N ASN A 10 8.21 8.11 12.99
CA ASN A 10 7.65 9.35 13.55
C ASN A 10 6.62 9.97 12.61
N LYS A 11 6.90 9.95 11.30
CA LYS A 11 6.00 10.50 10.28
C LYS A 11 4.71 9.68 10.14
N ILE A 12 4.82 8.36 10.14
CA ILE A 12 3.66 7.44 10.19
C ILE A 12 2.82 7.68 11.45
N ARG A 13 3.46 7.88 12.61
CA ARG A 13 2.76 8.19 13.87
C ARG A 13 2.01 9.52 13.78
N LYS A 14 2.63 10.57 13.25
CA LYS A 14 1.99 11.88 13.04
C LYS A 14 0.79 11.77 12.10
N LEU A 15 0.93 11.08 10.97
CA LEU A 15 -0.17 10.83 10.04
C LEU A 15 -1.34 10.13 10.75
N HIS A 16 -1.05 9.09 11.54
CA HIS A 16 -2.08 8.38 12.29
C HIS A 16 -2.85 9.31 13.25
N LEU A 17 -2.13 10.14 14.00
CA LEU A 17 -2.73 11.12 14.92
C LEU A 17 -3.58 12.16 14.17
N SER A 18 -3.12 12.66 13.03
CA SER A 18 -3.88 13.62 12.21
C SER A 18 -5.16 13.01 11.63
N LEU A 19 -5.12 11.74 11.20
CA LEU A 19 -6.31 11.02 10.75
C LEU A 19 -7.30 10.80 11.90
N LEU A 20 -6.80 10.55 13.11
CA LEU A 20 -7.63 10.43 14.31
C LEU A 20 -8.32 11.75 14.70
N ALA A 21 -7.62 12.88 14.52
CA ALA A 21 -8.14 14.21 14.84
C ALA A 21 -9.09 14.77 13.77
N ASN A 22 -9.16 14.19 12.57
CA ASN A 22 -9.99 14.68 11.48
C ASN A 22 -11.48 14.43 11.76
N LYS A 23 -12.33 15.45 11.56
CA LYS A 23 -13.81 15.37 11.78
C LYS A 23 -14.50 14.25 10.99
N ASN A 24 -13.87 13.71 9.95
CA ASN A 24 -14.34 12.53 9.21
C ASN A 24 -14.04 11.18 9.91
N LEU A 25 -13.52 11.18 11.14
CA LEU A 25 -13.12 9.99 11.90
C LEU A 25 -14.19 8.88 11.94
N LEU A 26 -15.46 9.26 12.11
CA LEU A 26 -16.58 8.31 12.13
C LEU A 26 -16.76 7.59 10.79
N LYS A 27 -16.57 8.30 9.66
CA LYS A 27 -16.54 7.70 8.31
C LYS A 27 -15.25 6.90 8.06
N TYR A 28 -14.13 7.34 8.64
CA TYR A 28 -12.85 6.64 8.52
C TYR A 28 -12.85 5.30 9.24
N ASN A 29 -13.49 5.22 10.41
CA ASN A 29 -13.60 4.00 11.20
C ASN A 29 -14.70 3.04 10.71
N SER A 30 -15.75 3.53 10.03
CA SER A 30 -16.83 2.66 9.52
C SER A 30 -16.44 1.81 8.31
N ARG A 31 -15.36 2.15 7.58
CA ARG A 31 -14.79 1.36 6.46
C ARG A 31 -13.52 0.62 6.89
N PHE A 32 -13.62 -0.17 7.96
CA PHE A 32 -12.47 -0.80 8.61
C PHE A 32 -11.70 -1.77 7.68
N LYS A 33 -12.39 -2.47 6.78
CA LYS A 33 -11.78 -3.50 5.91
C LYS A 33 -10.68 -2.94 4.98
N ASP A 34 -10.89 -1.73 4.48
CA ASP A 34 -10.00 -1.10 3.49
C ASP A 34 -8.98 -0.16 4.15
N LYS A 35 -9.14 0.13 5.45
CA LYS A 35 -8.33 1.08 6.22
C LYS A 35 -6.86 0.66 6.28
N GLN A 36 -6.60 -0.62 6.50
CA GLN A 36 -5.23 -1.14 6.58
C GLN A 36 -4.48 -0.99 5.26
N VAL A 37 -5.17 -1.20 4.13
CA VAL A 37 -4.54 -1.15 2.81
C VAL A 37 -4.35 0.27 2.31
N ARG A 38 -5.29 1.19 2.59
CA ARG A 38 -5.06 2.63 2.34
C ARG A 38 -3.87 3.15 3.12
N PHE A 39 -3.85 2.85 4.43
CA PHE A 39 -2.76 3.25 5.31
C PHE A 39 -1.41 2.65 4.89
N LEU A 40 -1.42 1.47 4.28
CA LEU A 40 -0.24 0.87 3.69
C LEU A 40 0.32 1.66 2.50
N ILE A 41 -0.55 2.17 1.61
CA ILE A 41 -0.11 3.05 0.51
C ILE A 41 0.63 4.25 1.10
N SER A 42 0.05 4.96 2.07
CA SER A 42 0.70 6.11 2.72
C SER A 42 2.03 5.76 3.37
N LYS A 43 2.14 4.58 4.01
CA LYS A 43 3.43 4.10 4.56
C LYS A 43 4.47 3.87 3.47
N ILE A 44 4.07 3.31 2.33
CA ILE A 44 4.95 3.09 1.18
C ILE A 44 5.41 4.44 0.62
N LEU A 45 4.52 5.43 0.48
CA LEU A 45 4.94 6.76 0.02
C LEU A 45 5.98 7.40 0.96
N ILE A 46 5.73 7.37 2.29
CA ILE A 46 6.68 7.87 3.30
C ILE A 46 8.02 7.12 3.26
N LEU A 47 8.01 5.82 2.93
CA LEU A 47 9.22 5.01 2.82
C LEU A 47 10.12 5.50 1.68
N PHE A 48 9.52 5.86 0.54
CA PHE A 48 10.23 6.32 -0.66
C PHE A 48 10.56 7.82 -0.64
N ASP A 49 9.74 8.64 0.00
CA ASP A 49 9.99 10.07 0.20
C ASP A 49 9.46 10.54 1.57
N THR A 50 10.39 10.94 2.44
CA THR A 50 10.03 11.48 3.76
C THR A 50 9.61 12.95 3.68
N ASN A 51 9.60 13.61 2.52
CA ASN A 51 9.22 15.02 2.40
C ASN A 51 7.72 15.26 2.30
N TYR A 52 6.90 14.25 1.97
CA TYR A 52 5.43 14.39 1.92
C TYR A 52 4.87 15.11 3.14
N SER A 53 4.08 16.16 2.96
CA SER A 53 3.45 16.80 4.11
C SER A 53 2.40 15.87 4.74
N ILE A 54 2.11 16.07 6.03
CA ILE A 54 1.08 15.26 6.69
C ILE A 54 -0.29 15.56 6.07
N GLU A 55 -0.50 16.81 5.65
CA GLU A 55 -1.71 17.30 5.00
C GLU A 55 -1.95 16.57 3.67
N GLN A 56 -0.92 16.46 2.82
CA GLN A 56 -0.99 15.72 1.54
C GLN A 56 -1.36 14.24 1.76
N LEU A 57 -0.78 13.62 2.78
CA LEU A 57 -1.06 12.22 3.11
C LEU A 57 -2.47 12.03 3.66
N VAL A 58 -2.99 12.98 4.45
CA VAL A 58 -4.38 12.97 4.92
C VAL A 58 -5.35 13.14 3.75
N GLU A 59 -5.08 14.05 2.82
CA GLU A 59 -5.89 14.24 1.61
C GLU A 59 -5.92 12.97 0.76
N LEU A 60 -4.77 12.32 0.58
CA LEU A 60 -4.69 11.03 -0.11
C LEU A 60 -5.57 9.98 0.57
N GLU A 61 -5.43 9.78 1.87
CA GLU A 61 -6.23 8.83 2.66
C GLU A 61 -7.74 9.07 2.50
N ILE A 62 -8.16 10.33 2.57
CA ILE A 62 -9.56 10.73 2.38
C ILE A 62 -10.02 10.45 0.95
N SER A 63 -9.20 10.77 -0.06
CA SER A 63 -9.54 10.51 -1.46
C SER A 63 -9.73 9.01 -1.73
N LEU A 64 -8.88 8.18 -1.13
CA LEU A 64 -8.95 6.71 -1.22
C LEU A 64 -10.16 6.14 -0.47
N MET A 65 -10.71 6.85 0.51
CA MET A 65 -11.94 6.42 1.19
C MET A 65 -13.18 6.52 0.31
N GLN A 66 -13.23 7.46 -0.63
CA GLN A 66 -14.46 7.78 -1.37
C GLN A 66 -14.77 6.78 -2.49
N SER A 67 -13.83 5.89 -2.78
CA SER A 67 -13.82 5.05 -3.97
C SER A 67 -13.99 3.55 -3.67
N ALA A 68 -14.57 2.79 -4.61
CA ALA A 68 -14.69 1.35 -4.52
C ALA A 68 -13.36 0.67 -4.92
N PHE A 69 -12.86 -0.25 -4.09
CA PHE A 69 -11.58 -0.90 -4.33
C PHE A 69 -11.69 -2.05 -5.35
N VAL A 70 -11.43 -1.73 -6.61
CA VAL A 70 -11.21 -2.68 -7.71
C VAL A 70 -9.73 -2.72 -8.12
N SER A 71 -9.29 -3.82 -8.75
CA SER A 71 -7.87 -4.10 -9.05
C SER A 71 -7.15 -2.96 -9.75
N SER A 72 -7.76 -2.39 -10.80
CA SER A 72 -7.23 -1.25 -11.55
C SER A 72 -7.00 -0.06 -10.64
N MET A 73 -7.93 0.24 -9.75
CA MET A 73 -7.88 1.45 -8.95
C MET A 73 -6.76 1.45 -7.89
N TYR A 74 -6.32 0.29 -7.39
CA TYR A 74 -5.12 0.19 -6.53
C TYR A 74 -3.86 0.53 -7.31
N VAL A 75 -3.73 -0.02 -8.51
CA VAL A 75 -2.61 0.22 -9.41
C VAL A 75 -2.62 1.68 -9.84
N ASP A 76 -3.75 2.21 -10.28
CA ASP A 76 -3.87 3.58 -10.79
C ASP A 76 -3.65 4.61 -9.69
N LYS A 77 -4.17 4.40 -8.48
CA LYS A 77 -3.94 5.33 -7.37
C LYS A 77 -2.52 5.27 -6.83
N LEU A 78 -1.92 4.07 -6.76
CA LEU A 78 -0.50 3.94 -6.43
C LEU A 78 0.35 4.64 -7.50
N LEU A 79 0.08 4.38 -8.79
CA LEU A 79 0.78 5.02 -9.91
C LEU A 79 0.63 6.55 -9.88
N LEU A 80 -0.59 7.08 -9.74
CA LEU A 80 -0.83 8.53 -9.65
C LEU A 80 -0.15 9.17 -8.43
N SER A 81 -0.13 8.46 -7.29
CA SER A 81 0.54 8.96 -6.08
C SER A 81 2.06 8.90 -6.22
N VAL A 82 2.57 7.91 -6.95
CA VAL A 82 4.01 7.70 -7.14
C VAL A 82 4.58 8.48 -8.34
N ASP A 83 3.75 8.87 -9.31
CA ASP A 83 4.08 9.82 -10.38
C ASP A 83 4.51 11.17 -9.80
N SER A 84 3.85 11.60 -8.71
CA SER A 84 4.27 12.78 -7.94
C SER A 84 5.60 12.58 -7.20
N LEU A 85 6.05 11.34 -7.08
CA LEU A 85 7.05 10.90 -6.10
C LEU A 85 8.42 10.66 -6.73
N CYS A 86 8.54 10.45 -8.04
CA CYS A 86 9.76 9.78 -8.52
C CYS A 86 10.26 10.24 -9.89
N LYS A 87 10.93 11.40 -9.95
CA LYS A 87 12.03 11.58 -10.93
C LYS A 87 13.15 10.53 -10.71
N LYS A 88 13.36 10.07 -9.47
CA LYS A 88 14.44 9.13 -9.09
C LYS A 88 14.11 7.64 -9.35
N TYR A 89 12.88 7.19 -9.14
CA TYR A 89 12.47 5.78 -9.31
C TYR A 89 11.48 5.59 -10.47
N GLN A 90 11.62 6.39 -11.52
CA GLN A 90 10.69 6.47 -12.65
C GLN A 90 10.60 5.15 -13.45
N SER A 91 11.68 4.37 -13.48
CA SER A 91 11.74 3.05 -14.14
C SER A 91 11.36 1.88 -13.24
N CYS A 92 10.99 2.13 -11.98
CA CYS A 92 10.57 1.07 -11.07
C CYS A 92 9.16 0.56 -11.45
N ASN A 93 8.93 -0.74 -11.34
CA ASN A 93 7.69 -1.39 -11.77
C ASN A 93 6.60 -1.26 -10.70
N TRP A 94 6.14 -0.02 -10.49
CA TRP A 94 5.08 0.32 -9.52
C TRP A 94 3.77 -0.42 -9.78
N LYS A 95 3.51 -0.80 -11.03
CA LYS A 95 2.37 -1.64 -11.41
C LYS A 95 2.46 -3.03 -10.76
N ALA A 96 3.65 -3.64 -10.73
CA ALA A 96 3.86 -4.91 -10.06
C ALA A 96 3.66 -4.81 -8.54
N LEU A 97 4.14 -3.73 -7.91
CA LEU A 97 3.85 -3.46 -6.50
C LEU A 97 2.34 -3.31 -6.26
N GLY A 98 1.64 -2.53 -7.08
CA GLY A 98 0.18 -2.37 -6.97
C GLY A 98 -0.58 -3.70 -7.08
N LYS A 99 -0.18 -4.57 -8.01
CA LYS A 99 -0.72 -5.93 -8.13
C LYS A 99 -0.46 -6.76 -6.88
N PHE A 100 0.77 -6.75 -6.35
CA PHE A 100 1.11 -7.46 -5.12
C PHE A 100 0.22 -7.01 -3.94
N LEU A 101 0.06 -5.70 -3.74
CA LEU A 101 -0.78 -5.14 -2.68
C LEU A 101 -2.26 -5.53 -2.84
N TYR A 102 -2.77 -5.51 -4.07
CA TYR A 102 -4.14 -5.94 -4.36
C TYR A 102 -4.36 -7.42 -4.03
N LEU A 103 -3.43 -8.31 -4.38
CA LEU A 103 -3.52 -9.74 -4.07
C LEU A 103 -3.49 -10.01 -2.56
N ILE A 104 -2.66 -9.27 -1.81
CA ILE A 104 -2.63 -9.32 -0.34
C ILE A 104 -4.00 -8.91 0.22
N PHE A 105 -4.55 -7.80 -0.25
CA PHE A 105 -5.87 -7.32 0.17
C PHE A 105 -6.98 -8.33 -0.08
N LYS A 106 -7.06 -8.90 -1.29
CA LYS A 106 -8.10 -9.89 -1.61
C LYS A 106 -7.96 -11.17 -0.80
N THR A 107 -6.73 -11.56 -0.46
CA THR A 107 -6.50 -12.68 0.47
C THR A 107 -7.02 -12.34 1.88
N SER A 108 -6.75 -11.13 2.39
CA SER A 108 -7.15 -10.74 3.76
C SER A 108 -8.65 -10.51 3.93
N THR A 109 -9.37 -10.14 2.87
CA THR A 109 -10.84 -9.97 2.92
C THR A 109 -11.63 -11.23 2.62
N TYR A 110 -10.99 -12.38 2.38
CA TYR A 110 -11.65 -13.60 1.90
C TYR A 110 -12.89 -14.01 2.71
N TYR A 111 -12.73 -14.21 4.03
CA TYR A 111 -13.84 -14.69 4.88
C TYR A 111 -14.99 -13.69 4.96
N PHE A 112 -14.67 -12.40 4.95
CA PHE A 112 -15.67 -11.34 4.91
C PHE A 112 -16.42 -11.37 3.58
N ASP A 113 -15.70 -11.37 2.46
CA ASP A 113 -16.29 -11.38 1.12
C ASP A 113 -17.18 -12.62 0.93
N LYS A 114 -16.74 -13.78 1.42
CA LYS A 114 -17.53 -15.03 1.45
C LYS A 114 -18.83 -14.87 2.25
N LYS A 115 -18.76 -14.32 3.47
CA LYS A 115 -19.93 -14.09 4.34
C LYS A 115 -20.96 -13.16 3.69
N HIS A 116 -20.48 -12.15 2.95
CA HIS A 116 -21.31 -11.11 2.36
C HIS A 116 -21.60 -11.31 0.86
N LYS A 117 -21.25 -12.49 0.30
CA LYS A 117 -21.43 -12.83 -1.13
C LYS A 117 -20.82 -11.80 -2.09
N VAL A 118 -19.70 -11.18 -1.69
CA VAL A 118 -18.92 -10.28 -2.54
C VAL A 118 -17.96 -11.12 -3.38
N PRO A 119 -17.84 -10.88 -4.70
CA PRO A 119 -16.86 -11.57 -5.52
C PRO A 119 -15.41 -11.39 -5.00
N ASN A 120 -14.70 -12.51 -4.85
CA ASN A 120 -13.30 -12.53 -4.46
C ASN A 120 -12.51 -13.45 -5.40
N ILE A 121 -11.35 -12.96 -5.84
CA ILE A 121 -10.42 -13.71 -6.68
C ILE A 121 -9.76 -14.87 -5.91
N PHE A 122 -9.75 -14.79 -4.58
CA PHE A 122 -9.21 -15.80 -3.70
C PHE A 122 -10.25 -16.87 -3.39
N ILE A 123 -9.90 -18.09 -3.74
CA ILE A 123 -10.66 -19.31 -3.46
C ILE A 123 -9.69 -20.22 -2.72
N ILE A 124 -10.12 -20.87 -1.63
CA ILE A 124 -9.27 -21.73 -0.77
C ILE A 124 -8.50 -22.79 -1.60
N HIS A 125 -9.08 -23.27 -2.71
CA HIS A 125 -8.44 -24.27 -3.59
C HIS A 125 -7.40 -23.67 -4.56
N GLY A 126 -7.34 -22.34 -4.69
CA GLY A 126 -6.38 -21.60 -5.54
C GLY A 126 -5.27 -20.91 -4.73
N GLU A 127 -5.04 -21.32 -3.49
CA GLU A 127 -4.06 -20.71 -2.58
C GLU A 127 -2.64 -20.72 -3.16
N ILE A 128 -2.24 -21.83 -3.78
CA ILE A 128 -0.92 -21.99 -4.39
C ILE A 128 -0.73 -20.97 -5.51
N GLU A 129 -1.67 -20.93 -6.47
CA GLU A 129 -1.62 -20.03 -7.63
C GLU A 129 -1.59 -18.56 -7.20
N ILE A 130 -2.37 -18.18 -6.18
CA ILE A 130 -2.38 -16.79 -5.69
C ILE A 130 -1.09 -16.46 -4.94
N ASN A 131 -0.52 -17.40 -4.20
CA ASN A 131 0.78 -17.21 -3.56
C ASN A 131 1.93 -17.13 -4.58
N GLU A 132 1.84 -17.84 -5.71
CA GLU A 132 2.75 -17.69 -6.84
C GLU A 132 2.63 -16.31 -7.48
N LYS A 133 1.42 -15.88 -7.84
CA LYS A 133 1.17 -14.53 -8.39
C LYS A 133 1.63 -13.41 -7.45
N LYS A 134 1.49 -13.58 -6.13
CA LYS A 134 2.03 -12.64 -5.13
C LYS A 134 3.55 -12.59 -5.18
N ARG A 135 4.22 -13.74 -5.26
CA ARG A 135 5.68 -13.85 -5.34
C ARG A 135 6.21 -13.24 -6.62
N GLU A 136 5.60 -13.57 -7.76
CA GLU A 136 5.95 -12.99 -9.08
C GLU A 136 5.84 -11.46 -9.06
N ALA A 137 4.69 -10.93 -8.65
CA ALA A 137 4.47 -9.47 -8.62
C ALA A 137 5.46 -8.75 -7.68
N LEU A 138 5.81 -9.33 -6.54
CA LEU A 138 6.81 -8.75 -5.65
C LEU A 138 8.22 -8.85 -6.23
N ASN A 139 8.56 -9.97 -6.87
CA ASN A 139 9.86 -10.19 -7.49
C ASN A 139 10.10 -9.22 -8.66
N ASP A 140 9.10 -9.05 -9.53
CA ASP A 140 9.15 -8.08 -10.62
C ASP A 140 9.41 -6.66 -10.13
N PHE A 141 8.75 -6.27 -9.02
CA PHE A 141 9.02 -4.99 -8.38
C PHE A 141 10.43 -4.92 -7.79
N ALA A 142 10.86 -5.96 -7.07
CA ALA A 142 12.17 -6.00 -6.43
C ALA A 142 13.32 -5.90 -7.44
N ILE A 143 13.26 -6.64 -8.55
CA ILE A 143 14.23 -6.58 -9.65
C ILE A 143 14.27 -5.17 -10.25
N SER A 144 13.10 -4.57 -10.49
CA SER A 144 13.04 -3.21 -11.03
C SER A 144 13.58 -2.14 -10.07
N LEU A 145 13.44 -2.36 -8.75
CA LEU A 145 13.94 -1.44 -7.74
C LEU A 145 15.45 -1.59 -7.53
N GLU A 146 15.96 -2.81 -7.56
CA GLU A 146 17.40 -3.12 -7.50
C GLU A 146 18.19 -2.38 -8.59
N ALA A 147 17.61 -2.26 -9.78
CA ALA A 147 18.22 -1.54 -10.91
C ALA A 147 18.40 -0.03 -10.66
N VAL A 148 17.73 0.57 -9.67
CA VAL A 148 17.70 2.02 -9.45
C VAL A 148 17.99 2.48 -8.02
N GLU A 149 18.06 1.57 -7.04
CA GLU A 149 18.24 1.91 -5.63
C GLU A 149 19.16 0.91 -4.94
N THR A 150 20.31 1.39 -4.46
CA THR A 150 21.31 0.57 -3.77
C THR A 150 20.77 -0.03 -2.48
N ASP A 151 19.86 0.66 -1.80
CA ASP A 151 19.23 0.19 -0.56
C ASP A 151 17.95 -0.62 -0.81
N PHE A 152 17.67 -1.12 -2.03
CA PHE A 152 16.41 -1.81 -2.37
C PHE A 152 15.98 -2.88 -1.35
N ASN A 153 16.95 -3.64 -0.81
CA ASN A 153 16.71 -4.65 0.24
C ASN A 153 16.03 -4.06 1.50
N PHE A 154 16.40 -2.85 1.90
CA PHE A 154 15.74 -2.15 3.01
C PHE A 154 14.27 -1.87 2.68
N TYR A 155 13.99 -1.38 1.48
CA TYR A 155 12.64 -1.05 1.02
C TYR A 155 11.74 -2.30 0.97
N ILE A 156 12.21 -3.36 0.32
CA ILE A 156 11.47 -4.63 0.21
C ILE A 156 11.19 -5.23 1.58
N ARG A 157 12.19 -5.26 2.49
CA ARG A 157 12.00 -5.77 3.86
C ARG A 157 10.96 -4.95 4.65
N LYS A 158 10.93 -3.62 4.48
CA LYS A 158 9.95 -2.75 5.14
C LYS A 158 8.53 -3.00 4.62
N ILE A 159 8.37 -3.10 3.29
CA ILE A 159 7.09 -3.43 2.66
C ILE A 159 6.60 -4.79 3.18
N LEU A 160 7.44 -5.83 3.12
CA LEU A 160 7.12 -7.16 3.63
C LEU A 160 6.72 -7.16 5.12
N LYS A 161 7.36 -6.33 5.94
CA LYS A 161 7.01 -6.20 7.36
C LYS A 161 5.62 -5.59 7.57
N TRP A 162 5.15 -4.73 6.68
CA TRP A 162 3.86 -4.04 6.82
C TRP A 162 2.67 -4.80 6.22
N VAL A 163 2.91 -5.76 5.33
CA VAL A 163 1.88 -6.59 4.68
C VAL A 163 1.66 -7.95 5.34
N LYS A 164 2.50 -8.31 6.32
CA LYS A 164 2.28 -9.45 7.21
C LYS A 164 1.16 -9.13 8.21
#